data_AF-A0A7C3KSZ9-F1
#
_entry.id   AF-A0A7C3KSZ9-F1
#
_cell.length_a   1.000
_cell.length_b   1.000
_cell.length_c   1.000
_cell.angle_alpha   90.00
_cell.angle_beta   90.00
_cell.angle_gamma   90.00
#
_symmetry.space_group_name_H-M   'P 1'
#
loop_
_entity.id
_entity.type
_entity.pdbx_description
1 polymer ?
#
loop_
_entity_poly.entity_id
_entity_poly.type
_entity_poly.pdbx_seq_one_letter_code
_entity_poly.pdbx_strand_id
1 'polypeptide(L)'
;MLLVMSSCGGSGSADCSAEMKSFMGALKGKADDVSSALGQYGAEGLDRKDMDMYDLQDPTCTACEKKDGKEICTMEAKAGMTVRTYVLTWEGGKITSVEDKGMK
;
A
#
# COMPACT_ATOMS: atom_id res chain seq x y z
N MET A 1 17.84 30.00 -9.16
CA MET A 1 17.15 28.89 -8.47
C MET A 1 16.98 27.78 -9.48
N LEU A 2 17.96 26.88 -9.55
CA LEU A 2 18.00 25.79 -10.54
C LEU A 2 17.05 24.69 -10.05
N LEU A 3 15.92 24.53 -10.72
CA LEU A 3 14.99 23.42 -10.52
C LEU A 3 15.62 22.19 -11.21
N VAL A 4 16.40 21.43 -10.46
CA VAL A 4 16.93 20.13 -10.92
C VAL A 4 15.75 19.16 -10.91
N MET A 5 15.16 18.95 -12.09
CA MET A 5 14.26 17.84 -12.32
C MET A 5 15.11 16.55 -12.31
N SER A 6 15.15 15.90 -11.15
CA SER A 6 15.71 14.55 -11.02
C SER A 6 14.81 13.57 -11.76
N SER A 7 15.14 13.37 -13.03
CA SER A 7 14.81 12.18 -13.81
C SER A 7 15.25 10.94 -13.03
N CYS A 8 14.30 10.20 -12.48
CA CYS A 8 14.53 8.85 -11.98
C CYS A 8 14.19 7.87 -13.12
N GLY A 9 15.19 7.60 -13.96
CA GLY A 9 15.21 6.44 -14.83
C GLY A 9 15.58 5.21 -14.01
N GLY A 10 14.61 4.33 -13.77
CA GLY A 10 14.81 3.03 -13.17
C GLY A 10 13.50 2.25 -13.22
N SER A 11 13.46 1.16 -13.98
CA SER A 11 12.40 0.16 -13.85
C SER A 11 12.44 -0.38 -12.43
N GLY A 12 11.59 0.13 -11.53
CA GLY A 12 11.65 -0.20 -10.12
C GLY A 12 10.46 0.38 -9.38
N SER A 13 9.89 -0.42 -8.49
CA SER A 13 8.89 -0.05 -7.48
C SER A 13 9.03 1.40 -7.00
N ALA A 14 7.90 2.10 -6.78
CA ALA A 14 7.91 3.45 -6.24
C ALA A 14 8.73 3.53 -4.92
N ASP A 15 9.30 4.70 -4.64
CA ASP A 15 10.02 4.95 -3.38
C ASP A 15 9.03 5.05 -2.21
N CYS A 16 8.64 3.88 -1.68
CA CYS A 16 7.70 3.76 -0.57
C CYS A 16 8.45 3.70 0.77
N SER A 17 7.79 4.17 1.84
CA SER A 17 8.32 4.09 3.21
C SER A 17 8.67 2.67 3.65
N ALA A 18 9.47 2.57 4.71
CA ALA A 18 9.86 1.29 5.30
C ALA A 18 8.62 0.55 5.86
N GLU A 19 7.66 1.28 6.39
CA GLU A 19 6.39 0.81 6.89
C GLU A 19 5.55 0.21 5.76
N MET A 20 5.41 0.92 4.64
CA MET A 20 4.72 0.41 3.45
C MET A 20 5.38 -0.86 2.91
N LYS A 21 6.71 -0.89 2.83
CA LYS A 21 7.46 -2.08 2.42
C LYS A 21 7.27 -3.26 3.38
N SER A 22 7.20 -2.99 4.68
CA SER A 22 7.00 -4.02 5.70
C SER A 22 5.56 -4.57 5.67
N PHE A 23 4.57 -3.70 5.49
CA PHE A 23 3.17 -4.10 5.30
C PHE A 23 3.00 -4.99 4.07
N MET A 24 3.55 -4.57 2.91
CA MET A 24 3.57 -5.40 1.71
C MET A 24 4.30 -6.73 1.96
N GLY A 25 5.41 -6.70 2.70
CA GLY A 25 6.15 -7.89 3.09
C GLY A 25 5.34 -8.87 3.94
N ALA A 26 4.30 -8.42 4.64
CA ALA A 26 3.42 -9.25 5.45
C ALA A 26 2.30 -9.93 4.65
N LEU A 27 2.01 -9.51 3.41
CA LEU A 27 0.94 -10.10 2.60
C LEU A 27 1.44 -11.40 1.92
N LYS A 28 1.18 -12.56 2.54
CA LYS A 28 1.70 -13.87 2.11
C LYS A 28 0.68 -14.74 1.37
N GLY A 29 -0.35 -14.13 0.80
CA GLY A 29 -1.35 -14.84 -0.01
C GLY A 29 -2.47 -15.48 0.80
N LYS A 30 -2.72 -15.03 2.03
CA LYS A 30 -3.88 -15.43 2.82
C LYS A 30 -4.58 -14.22 3.42
N ALA A 31 -5.90 -14.25 3.45
CA ALA A 31 -6.74 -13.25 4.11
C ALA A 31 -6.31 -12.99 5.58
N ASP A 32 -5.95 -14.04 6.33
CA ASP A 32 -5.46 -13.92 7.71
C ASP A 32 -4.15 -13.12 7.82
N ASP A 33 -3.26 -13.22 6.83
CA ASP A 33 -2.03 -12.43 6.80
C ASP A 33 -2.34 -10.95 6.55
N VAL A 34 -3.32 -10.67 5.67
CA VAL A 34 -3.81 -9.31 5.42
C VAL A 34 -4.47 -8.73 6.66
N SER A 35 -5.34 -9.50 7.33
CA SER A 35 -5.99 -9.09 8.58
C SER A 35 -4.97 -8.80 9.68
N SER A 36 -3.93 -9.64 9.80
CA SER A 36 -2.84 -9.45 10.75
C SER A 36 -2.02 -8.20 10.43
N ALA A 37 -1.68 -7.99 9.16
CA ALA A 37 -0.96 -6.81 8.71
C ALA A 37 -1.77 -5.52 8.95
N LEU A 38 -3.07 -5.53 8.65
CA LEU A 38 -3.96 -4.40 8.94
C LEU A 38 -4.16 -4.18 10.45
N GLY A 39 -4.13 -5.24 11.26
CA GLY A 39 -4.11 -5.11 12.73
C GLY A 39 -2.82 -4.48 13.26
N GLN A 40 -1.68 -4.79 12.66
CA GLN A 40 -0.39 -4.25 13.07
C GLN A 40 -0.16 -2.81 12.58
N TYR A 41 -0.49 -2.54 11.32
CA TYR A 41 -0.17 -1.27 10.66
C TYR A 41 -1.37 -0.33 10.56
N GLY A 42 -2.59 -0.80 10.72
CA GLY A 42 -3.78 0.06 10.74
C GLY A 42 -3.86 0.94 11.99
N ALA A 43 -4.41 2.13 11.82
CA ALA A 43 -4.88 2.95 12.93
C ALA A 43 -6.11 2.30 13.60
N GLU A 44 -6.37 2.68 14.86
CA GLU A 44 -7.58 2.24 15.55
C GLU A 44 -8.84 2.71 14.81
N GLY A 45 -9.82 1.82 14.65
CA GLY A 45 -11.06 2.11 13.93
C GLY A 45 -10.93 2.22 12.41
N LEU A 46 -9.79 1.80 11.82
CA LEU A 46 -9.61 1.78 10.37
C LEU A 46 -10.71 0.96 9.68
N ASP A 47 -11.42 1.60 8.75
CA ASP A 47 -12.25 0.89 7.78
C ASP A 47 -11.34 0.22 6.75
N ARG A 48 -11.29 -1.11 6.83
CA ARG A 48 -10.40 -1.96 6.01
C ARG A 48 -10.89 -2.14 4.58
N LYS A 49 -12.10 -1.68 4.23
CA LYS A 49 -12.71 -1.85 2.90
C LYS A 49 -12.68 -3.30 2.41
N ASP A 50 -12.96 -4.24 3.31
CA ASP A 50 -12.92 -5.70 3.05
C ASP A 50 -11.57 -6.20 2.49
N MET A 51 -10.49 -5.42 2.61
CA MET A 51 -9.16 -5.81 2.12
C MET A 51 -8.68 -7.10 2.79
N ASP A 52 -9.03 -7.30 4.06
CA ASP A 52 -8.76 -8.51 4.85
C ASP A 52 -9.61 -9.72 4.50
N MET A 53 -10.52 -9.62 3.53
CA MET A 53 -11.25 -10.76 2.97
C MET A 53 -10.54 -11.40 1.76
N TYR A 54 -9.42 -10.83 1.30
CA TYR A 54 -8.73 -11.29 0.10
C TYR A 54 -7.38 -11.94 0.40
N ASP A 55 -7.10 -13.03 -0.30
CA ASP A 55 -5.80 -13.67 -0.36
C ASP A 55 -4.85 -12.82 -1.23
N LEU A 56 -4.24 -11.80 -0.62
CA LEU A 56 -3.35 -10.87 -1.32
C LEU A 56 -1.90 -11.35 -1.33
N GLN A 57 -1.30 -11.39 -2.51
CA GLN A 57 0.09 -11.78 -2.72
C GLN A 57 0.77 -10.93 -3.81
N ASP A 58 2.09 -11.05 -3.90
CA ASP A 58 2.95 -10.30 -4.82
C ASP A 58 2.67 -8.77 -4.81
N PRO A 59 2.53 -8.13 -3.63
CA PRO A 59 2.21 -6.70 -3.60
C PRO A 59 3.33 -5.86 -4.18
N THR A 60 2.95 -4.89 -4.99
CA THR A 60 3.84 -3.92 -5.61
C THR A 60 3.31 -2.52 -5.36
N CYS A 61 4.16 -1.64 -4.87
CA CYS A 61 3.85 -0.24 -4.69
C CYS A 61 4.14 0.50 -6.00
N THR A 62 3.09 1.02 -6.65
CA THR A 62 3.14 1.58 -8.01
C THR A 62 3.24 3.11 -8.02
N ALA A 63 2.82 3.77 -6.94
CA ALA A 63 2.99 5.20 -6.73
C ALA A 63 3.04 5.50 -5.24
N CYS A 64 3.80 6.54 -4.85
CA CYS A 64 3.68 7.18 -3.55
C CYS A 64 3.88 8.68 -3.72
N GLU A 65 3.11 9.46 -2.97
CA GLU A 65 3.29 10.90 -2.83
C GLU A 65 3.21 11.31 -1.37
N LYS A 66 3.90 12.42 -1.02
CA LYS A 66 3.81 13.02 0.31
C LYS A 66 2.99 14.29 0.23
N LYS A 67 1.94 14.38 1.04
CA LYS A 67 1.02 15.51 1.06
C LYS A 67 0.57 15.78 2.49
N ASP A 68 0.72 17.02 2.94
CA ASP A 68 0.26 17.47 4.27
C ASP A 68 0.77 16.60 5.44
N GLY A 69 2.02 16.14 5.36
CA GLY A 69 2.63 15.27 6.38
C GLY A 69 2.21 13.79 6.30
N LYS A 70 1.38 13.43 5.33
CA LYS A 70 0.93 12.06 5.05
C LYS A 70 1.64 11.50 3.84
N GLU A 71 1.78 10.18 3.80
CA GLU A 71 2.25 9.46 2.62
C GLU A 71 1.08 8.68 2.01
N ILE A 72 0.76 8.94 0.76
CA ILE A 72 -0.36 8.32 0.04
C ILE A 72 0.25 7.42 -1.02
N CYS A 73 0.05 6.10 -0.87
CA CYS A 73 0.66 5.11 -1.73
C CYS A 73 -0.39 4.25 -2.44
N THR A 74 -0.21 4.06 -3.74
CA THR A 74 -0.95 3.09 -4.53
C THR A 74 -0.23 1.75 -4.52
N MET A 75 -0.95 0.71 -4.14
CA MET A 75 -0.49 -0.67 -4.10
C MET A 75 -1.32 -1.53 -5.03
N GLU A 76 -0.66 -2.37 -5.82
CA GLU A 76 -1.30 -3.46 -6.54
C GLU A 76 -0.92 -4.79 -5.92
N ALA A 77 -1.87 -5.71 -5.75
CA ALA A 77 -1.61 -7.06 -5.27
C ALA A 77 -2.49 -8.07 -6.00
N LYS A 78 -1.97 -9.27 -6.24
CA LYS A 78 -2.75 -10.35 -6.83
C LYS A 78 -3.76 -10.88 -5.81
N ALA A 79 -4.98 -11.13 -6.28
CA ALA A 79 -6.02 -11.89 -5.60
C ALA A 79 -6.53 -12.96 -6.58
N GLY A 80 -6.03 -14.19 -6.46
CA GLY A 80 -6.25 -15.25 -7.44
C GLY A 80 -5.72 -14.87 -8.83
N MET A 81 -6.60 -14.80 -9.83
CA MET A 81 -6.27 -14.41 -11.21
C MET A 81 -6.37 -12.90 -11.47
N THR A 82 -6.91 -12.14 -10.52
CA THR A 82 -7.10 -10.68 -10.67
C THR A 82 -6.02 -9.91 -9.94
N VAL A 83 -5.81 -8.66 -10.34
CA VAL A 83 -4.98 -7.71 -9.58
C VAL A 83 -5.89 -6.67 -8.95
N ARG A 84 -5.83 -6.53 -7.62
CA ARG A 84 -6.52 -5.48 -6.88
C ARG A 84 -5.62 -4.28 -6.69
N THR A 85 -6.21 -3.09 -6.76
CA THR A 85 -5.50 -1.83 -6.58
C THR A 85 -6.06 -1.11 -5.36
N TYR A 86 -5.19 -0.76 -4.41
CA TYR A 86 -5.54 -0.02 -3.21
C TYR A 86 -4.77 1.29 -3.13
N VAL A 87 -5.39 2.33 -2.58
CA VAL A 87 -4.68 3.52 -2.11
C VAL A 87 -4.67 3.51 -0.59
N LEU A 88 -3.46 3.54 -0.02
CA LEU A 88 -3.21 3.52 1.41
C LEU A 88 -2.66 4.88 1.84
N THR A 89 -3.32 5.53 2.78
CA THR A 89 -2.81 6.74 3.41
C THR A 89 -2.12 6.39 4.72
N TRP A 90 -0.85 6.78 4.82
CA TRP A 90 0.03 6.58 5.94
C TRP A 90 0.25 7.89 6.68
N GLU A 91 0.11 7.85 8.01
CA GLU A 91 0.37 8.97 8.90
C GLU A 91 0.93 8.43 10.21
N GLY A 92 2.09 8.94 10.65
CA GLY A 92 2.75 8.45 11.88
C GLY A 92 3.08 6.95 11.86
N GLY A 93 3.38 6.38 10.69
CA GLY A 93 3.67 4.95 10.53
C GLY A 93 2.46 4.02 10.59
N LYS A 94 1.24 4.59 10.58
CA LYS A 94 -0.02 3.84 10.57
C LYS A 94 -0.85 4.13 9.32
N ILE A 95 -1.59 3.14 8.84
CA ILE A 95 -2.58 3.28 7.78
C ILE A 95 -3.82 3.92 8.40
N THR A 96 -4.13 5.14 7.98
CA THR A 96 -5.31 5.89 8.43
C THR A 96 -6.47 5.83 7.44
N SER A 97 -6.23 5.42 6.20
CA SER A 97 -7.26 5.23 5.18
C SER A 97 -6.88 4.13 4.19
N VAL A 98 -7.86 3.30 3.84
CA VAL A 98 -7.82 2.35 2.73
C VAL A 98 -8.88 2.77 1.72
N GLU A 99 -8.51 2.84 0.44
CA GLU A 99 -9.44 3.02 -0.67
C GLU A 99 -9.24 1.87 -1.67
N ASP A 100 -10.30 1.11 -1.95
CA ASP A 100 -10.32 0.09 -3.01
C ASP A 100 -10.62 0.75 -4.36
N LYS A 101 -9.69 0.64 -5.32
CA LYS A 101 -9.84 1.15 -6.69
C LYS A 101 -10.39 0.10 -7.65
N GLY A 102 -10.68 -1.10 -7.16
CA GLY A 102 -11.22 -2.23 -7.91
C GLY A 102 -10.16 -3.22 -8.37
N MET A 103 -10.54 -4.03 -9.36
CA MET A 103 -9.73 -5.12 -9.89
C MET A 103 -9.60 -5.04 -11.42
N LYS A 104 -8.50 -5.59 -11.95
CA LYS A 104 -8.24 -5.78 -13.38
C LYS A 104 -7.77 -7.20 -13.68
#